data_AF-A0A1H2U1K3-F1
#
_entry.id   AF-A0A1H2U1K3-F1
#
_cell.length_a   1.000
_cell.length_b   1.000
_cell.length_c   1.000
_cell.angle_alpha   90.00
_cell.angle_beta   90.00
_cell.angle_gamma   90.00
#
_symmetry.space_group_name_H-M   'P 1'
#
loop_
_entity.id
_entity.type
_entity.pdbx_description
1 polymer ?
#
loop_
_entity_poly.entity_id
_entity_poly.type
_entity_poly.pdbx_seq_one_letter_code
_entity_poly.pdbx_strand_id
1 'polypeptide(L)'
;MSAQDLRTLGADEAYARLLQAGTRPHFIGYYVLVMGLQGRPWNDCKGEEKKALRERFDAIKASSSPAPESQLISDLDAVGVRVTENDLKVV
;
A
#
# COMPACT_ATOMS: atom_id res chain seq x y z
N MET A 1 -6.55 -7.34 -13.84
CA MET A 1 -5.61 -6.39 -14.46
C MET A 1 -4.57 -7.17 -15.24
N SER A 2 -4.33 -6.83 -16.50
CA SER A 2 -3.25 -7.44 -17.30
C SER A 2 -1.90 -6.75 -17.03
N ALA A 3 -0.81 -7.37 -17.49
CA ALA A 3 0.53 -6.78 -17.39
C ALA A 3 0.69 -5.53 -18.27
N GLN A 4 -0.10 -5.38 -19.33
CA GLN A 4 -0.10 -4.18 -20.16
C GLN A 4 -0.86 -3.04 -19.46
N ASP A 5 -2.00 -3.35 -18.85
CA ASP A 5 -2.78 -2.38 -18.08
C ASP A 5 -1.94 -1.77 -16.95
N LEU A 6 -1.16 -2.61 -16.25
CA LEU A 6 -0.27 -2.16 -15.18
C LEU A 6 0.80 -1.17 -15.68
N ARG A 7 1.36 -1.40 -16.88
CA ARG A 7 2.33 -0.48 -17.50
C ARG A 7 1.69 0.83 -17.90
N THR A 8 0.49 0.78 -18.47
CA THR A 8 -0.28 1.98 -18.83
C THR A 8 -0.67 2.79 -17.60
N LEU A 9 -1.02 2.12 -16.50
CA LEU A 9 -1.43 2.76 -15.25
C LEU A 9 -0.27 3.46 -14.53
N GLY A 10 0.92 2.87 -14.59
CA GLY A 10 2.08 3.34 -13.83
C GLY A 10 2.07 2.89 -12.37
N ALA A 11 3.22 3.04 -11.70
CA ALA A 11 3.42 2.49 -10.36
C ALA A 11 2.56 3.14 -9.27
N ASP A 12 2.41 4.47 -9.31
CA ASP A 12 1.76 5.22 -8.23
C ASP A 12 0.27 4.90 -8.15
N GLU A 13 -0.43 4.98 -9.27
CA GLU A 13 -1.86 4.66 -9.37
C GLU A 13 -2.11 3.16 -9.16
N ALA A 14 -1.25 2.28 -9.69
CA ALA A 14 -1.35 0.85 -9.43
C ALA A 14 -1.21 0.53 -7.93
N TYR A 15 -0.28 1.19 -7.25
CA TYR A 15 -0.07 1.00 -5.82
C TYR A 15 -1.20 1.60 -4.99
N ALA A 16 -1.75 2.76 -5.37
CA ALA A 16 -2.92 3.33 -4.73
C ALA A 16 -4.13 2.36 -4.77
N ARG A 17 -4.40 1.74 -5.93
CA ARG A 17 -5.45 0.71 -6.05
C ARG A 17 -5.16 -0.52 -5.20
N LEU A 18 -3.89 -0.91 -5.06
CA LEU A 18 -3.49 -2.01 -4.19
C LEU A 18 -3.79 -1.71 -2.71
N LEU A 19 -3.56 -0.46 -2.27
CA LEU A 19 -3.90 -0.02 -0.92
C LEU A 19 -5.42 0.04 -0.71
N GLN A 20 -6.16 0.57 -1.68
CA GLN A 20 -7.64 0.60 -1.65
C GLN A 20 -8.26 -0.80 -1.59
N ALA A 21 -7.61 -1.80 -2.18
CA ALA A 21 -8.00 -3.20 -2.08
C ALA A 21 -7.68 -3.84 -0.72
N GLY A 22 -7.18 -3.08 0.27
CA GLY A 22 -6.92 -3.55 1.63
C GLY A 22 -5.49 -4.05 1.89
N THR A 23 -4.57 -3.86 0.96
CA THR A 23 -3.17 -4.24 1.18
C THR A 23 -2.51 -3.29 2.18
N ARG A 24 -1.77 -3.85 3.15
CA ARG A 24 -1.02 -3.05 4.12
C ARG A 24 0.08 -2.23 3.40
N PRO A 25 0.20 -0.92 3.66
CA PRO A 25 1.24 -0.09 3.06
C PRO A 25 2.65 -0.60 3.40
N HIS A 26 3.44 -0.87 2.37
CA HIS A 26 4.81 -1.35 2.51
C HIS A 26 5.73 -0.76 1.44
N PHE A 27 6.67 0.08 1.86
CA PHE A 27 7.53 0.83 0.97
C PHE A 27 8.37 -0.01 0.01
N ILE A 28 8.91 -1.15 0.47
CA ILE A 28 9.69 -2.03 -0.41
C ILE A 28 8.82 -2.51 -1.58
N GLY A 29 7.55 -2.85 -1.32
CA GLY A 29 6.63 -3.28 -2.37
C GLY A 29 6.37 -2.18 -3.39
N TYR A 30 6.22 -0.93 -2.93
CA TYR A 30 6.04 0.23 -3.80
C TYR A 30 7.24 0.45 -4.72
N TYR A 31 8.46 0.60 -4.20
CA TYR A 31 9.58 0.92 -5.09
C TYR A 31 9.98 -0.28 -5.96
N VAL A 32 9.77 -1.53 -5.53
CA VAL A 32 9.98 -2.71 -6.39
C VAL A 32 9.07 -2.63 -7.61
N LEU A 33 7.81 -2.21 -7.44
CA LEU A 33 6.90 -1.99 -8.56
C LEU A 33 7.42 -0.91 -9.51
N VAL A 34 7.91 0.21 -8.97
CA VAL A 34 8.53 1.28 -9.77
C VAL A 34 9.72 0.75 -10.59
N MET A 35 10.66 0.06 -9.94
CA MET A 35 11.85 -0.49 -10.60
C MET A 35 11.48 -1.54 -11.66
N GLY A 36 10.52 -2.41 -11.35
CA GLY A 36 10.04 -3.44 -12.26
C GLY A 36 9.41 -2.87 -13.53
N LEU A 37 8.63 -1.79 -13.42
CA LEU A 37 8.06 -1.10 -14.60
C LEU A 37 9.13 -0.39 -15.44
N GLN A 38 10.27 -0.02 -14.85
CA GLN A 38 11.43 0.51 -15.56
C GLN A 38 12.34 -0.59 -16.15
N GLY A 39 12.08 -1.86 -15.86
CA GLY A 39 12.96 -2.97 -16.26
C GLY A 39 14.29 -3.03 -15.49
N ARG A 40 14.37 -2.41 -14.31
CA ARG A 40 15.55 -2.37 -13.46
C ARG A 40 15.44 -3.37 -12.31
N PRO A 41 16.57 -3.94 -11.84
CA PRO A 41 16.55 -4.76 -10.63
C PRO A 41 16.29 -3.86 -9.41
N TRP A 42 15.52 -4.37 -8.45
CA TRP A 42 15.02 -3.54 -7.34
C TRP A 42 16.13 -2.99 -6.42
N ASN A 43 17.28 -3.67 -6.36
CA ASN A 43 18.44 -3.28 -5.56
C ASN A 43 19.25 -2.13 -6.19
N ASP A 44 18.86 -1.66 -7.38
CA ASP A 44 19.44 -0.49 -8.03
C ASP A 44 18.93 0.84 -7.46
N CYS A 45 17.78 0.84 -6.78
CA CYS A 45 17.22 2.02 -6.14
C CYS A 45 18.07 2.49 -4.94
N LYS A 46 18.76 3.63 -5.08
CA LYS A 46 19.76 4.11 -4.11
C LYS A 46 19.72 5.62 -3.90
N GLY A 47 20.30 6.08 -2.80
CA GLY A 47 20.55 7.50 -2.53
C GLY A 47 19.29 8.37 -2.61
N GLU A 48 19.38 9.44 -3.39
CA GLU A 48 18.30 10.43 -3.56
C GLU A 48 17.05 9.84 -4.24
N GLU A 49 17.20 8.87 -5.14
CA GLU A 49 16.05 8.20 -5.76
C GLU A 49 15.17 7.51 -4.72
N LYS A 50 15.80 6.80 -3.76
CA LYS A 50 15.07 6.13 -2.68
C LYS A 50 14.34 7.14 -1.78
N LYS A 51 14.90 8.32 -1.57
CA LYS A 51 14.26 9.40 -0.79
C LYS A 51 13.07 9.99 -1.54
N ALA A 52 13.22 10.29 -2.84
CA ALA A 52 12.11 10.79 -3.66
C ALA A 52 10.96 9.77 -3.73
N LEU A 53 11.26 8.47 -3.84
CA LEU A 53 10.24 7.43 -3.79
C LEU A 53 9.58 7.32 -2.41
N ARG A 54 10.32 7.58 -1.32
CA ARG A 54 9.74 7.61 0.03
C ARG A 54 8.67 8.68 0.14
N GLU A 55 8.96 9.90 -0.32
CA GLU A 55 8.02 11.02 -0.29
C GLU A 55 6.75 10.70 -1.10
N ARG A 56 6.90 10.12 -2.29
CA ARG A 56 5.75 9.69 -3.11
C ARG A 56 4.93 8.61 -2.42
N PHE A 57 5.58 7.59 -1.85
CA PHE A 57 4.91 6.54 -1.10
C PHE A 57 4.11 7.10 0.08
N ASP A 58 4.68 8.03 0.85
CA ASP A 58 4.02 8.61 2.01
C ASP A 58 2.79 9.42 1.59
N ALA A 59 2.87 10.14 0.45
CA ALA A 59 1.72 10.83 -0.13
C ALA A 59 0.60 9.86 -0.59
N ILE A 60 0.95 8.76 -1.26
CA ILE A 60 -0.01 7.73 -1.70
C ILE A 60 -0.67 7.05 -0.48
N LYS A 61 0.12 6.72 0.55
CA LYS A 61 -0.38 6.13 1.78
C LYS A 61 -1.38 7.07 2.47
N ALA A 62 -1.06 8.36 2.57
CA ALA A 62 -1.92 9.34 3.20
C ALA A 62 -3.27 9.47 2.46
N SER A 63 -3.24 9.51 1.12
CA SER A 63 -4.46 9.62 0.30
C SER A 63 -5.30 8.35 0.22
N SER A 64 -4.70 7.19 0.51
CA SER A 64 -5.34 5.87 0.40
C SER A 64 -5.77 5.29 1.75
N SER A 65 -5.75 6.08 2.83
CA SER A 65 -6.16 5.60 4.16
C SER A 65 -7.58 5.04 4.09
N PRO A 66 -7.82 3.79 4.53
CA PRO A 66 -9.16 3.26 4.61
C PRO A 66 -10.01 4.15 5.52
N ALA A 67 -11.33 4.14 5.32
CA ALA A 67 -12.27 4.77 6.24
C ALA A 67 -11.88 4.42 7.68
N PRO A 68 -11.95 5.38 8.63
CA PRO A 68 -11.50 5.15 9.99
C PRO A 68 -12.11 3.84 10.49
N GLU A 69 -11.25 2.89 10.82
CA GLU A 69 -11.64 1.77 11.67
C GLU A 69 -12.36 2.37 12.88
N SER A 70 -13.52 1.82 13.23
CA SER A 70 -14.26 2.27 14.40
C SER A 70 -13.29 2.36 15.59
N GLN A 71 -13.38 3.40 16.40
CA GLN A 71 -12.52 3.58 17.58
C GLN A 71 -12.44 2.29 18.42
N LEU A 72 -13.54 1.53 18.48
CA LEU A 72 -13.64 0.22 19.10
C LEU A 72 -12.63 -0.80 18.55
N ILE A 73 -12.44 -0.86 17.24
CA ILE A 73 -11.52 -1.78 16.58
C ILE A 73 -10.07 -1.36 16.86
N SER A 74 -9.78 -0.06 16.82
CA SER A 74 -8.45 0.47 17.18
C SER A 74 -8.13 0.20 18.66
N ASP A 75 -9.09 0.37 19.56
CA ASP A 75 -8.92 0.10 20.99
C ASP A 75 -8.71 -1.40 21.26
N LEU A 76 -9.42 -2.27 20.53
CA LEU A 76 -9.24 -3.73 20.57
C LEU A 76 -7.84 -4.13 20.09
N ASP A 77 -7.37 -3.58 18.97
CA ASP A 77 -6.02 -3.87 18.45
C ASP A 77 -4.93 -3.38 19.43
N ALA A 78 -5.13 -2.23 20.08
CA ALA A 78 -4.22 -1.69 21.09
C ALA A 78 -4.05 -2.60 22.32
N VAL A 79 -5.06 -3.39 22.68
CA VAL A 79 -4.97 -4.42 23.75
C VAL A 79 -4.62 -5.82 23.22
N GLY A 80 -4.28 -5.94 21.93
CA GLY A 80 -3.85 -7.18 21.28
C GLY A 80 -5.00 -8.08 20.80
N VAL A 81 -6.23 -7.58 20.80
CA VAL A 81 -7.42 -8.31 20.35
C VAL A 81 -7.73 -7.94 18.90
N ARG A 82 -7.68 -8.93 18.01
CA ARG A 82 -7.96 -8.71 16.57
C ARG A 82 -9.38 -9.12 16.23
N VAL A 83 -10.11 -8.21 15.60
CA VAL A 83 -11.46 -8.43 15.09
C VAL A 83 -11.39 -8.64 13.58
N THR A 84 -11.99 -9.71 13.09
CA THR A 84 -12.17 -10.02 11.68
C THR A 84 -13.62 -9.80 11.26
N GLU A 85 -13.90 -9.77 9.96
CA GLU A 85 -15.28 -9.69 9.44
C GLU A 85 -16.18 -10.84 9.95
N ASN A 86 -15.60 -11.98 10.30
CA ASN A 86 -16.34 -13.12 10.83
C ASN A 86 -16.80 -12.89 12.28
N ASP A 87 -16.11 -12.02 13.03
CA ASP A 87 -16.44 -11.64 14.40
C ASP A 87 -17.52 -10.55 14.46
N LEU A 88 -17.76 -9.86 13.33
CA LEU A 88 -18.75 -8.79 13.20
C LEU A 88 -20.11 -9.28 12.68
N LYS A 89 -20.25 -10.58 12.36
CA LYS A 89 -21.54 -11.15 11.95
C LYS A 89 -22.45 -11.26 13.17
N VAL A 90 -23.46 -10.40 13.19
CA VAL A 90 -24.62 -10.57 14.08
C VAL A 90 -25.34 -11.85 13.66
N VAL A 91 -25.40 -12.82 14.58
CA VAL A 91 -26.23 -14.03 14.44
C VAL A 91 -27.70 -13.65 14.34
#